data_AF-A0A964BAE1-F1
#
_entry.id   AF-A0A964BAE1-F1
#
_cell.length_a   1.000
_cell.length_b   1.000
_cell.length_c   1.000
_cell.angle_alpha   90.00
_cell.angle_beta   90.00
_cell.angle_gamma   90.00
#
_symmetry.space_group_name_H-M   'P 1'
#
loop_
_entity.id
_entity.type
_entity.pdbx_description
1 polymer ?
#
loop_
_entity_poly.entity_id
_entity_poly.type
_entity_poly.pdbx_seq_one_letter_code
_entity_poly.pdbx_strand_id
1 'polypeptide(L)' 'MSKALIVIALGLLLVGAPVFALRPVCQPLSDEDLKSFNTPIELRTDRDFWVKIFQKRGDRWFHCKTWISRQFFF' A
#
# COMPACT_ATOMS: atom_id res chain seq x y z
N MET A 1 19.46 -31.88 -2.01
CA MET A 1 19.29 -30.46 -1.62
C MET A 1 19.86 -30.28 -0.22
N SER A 2 20.88 -29.44 -0.02
CA SER A 2 21.50 -29.26 1.31
C SER A 2 20.51 -28.60 2.28
N LYS A 3 20.43 -29.07 3.53
CA LYS A 3 19.53 -28.51 4.56
C LYS A 3 19.74 -27.00 4.74
N ALA A 4 20.98 -26.53 4.56
CA ALA A 4 21.32 -25.10 4.59
C ALA A 4 20.60 -24.29 3.49
N LEU A 5 20.48 -24.83 2.28
CA LEU A 5 19.77 -24.15 1.18
C LEU A 5 18.27 -24.04 1.48
N ILE A 6 17.68 -25.06 2.10
CA ILE A 6 16.26 -25.03 2.49
C ILE A 6 16.02 -23.95 3.54
N VAL A 7 16.88 -23.87 4.56
CA VAL A 7 16.76 -22.85 5.62
C VAL A 7 16.93 -21.45 5.06
N ILE A 8 17.92 -21.23 4.18
CA ILE A 8 18.13 -19.92 3.52
C ILE A 8 16.92 -19.56 2.65
N ALA A 9 16.41 -20.50 1.85
CA ALA A 9 15.25 -20.27 1.00
C ALA A 9 14.00 -19.93 1.83
N LEU A 10 13.75 -20.65 2.93
CA LEU A 10 12.65 -20.34 3.84
C LEU A 10 12.82 -18.97 4.49
N GLY A 11 14.03 -18.63 4.94
CA GLY A 11 14.31 -17.30 5.51
C GLY A 11 14.03 -16.18 4.52
N LEU A 12 14.47 -16.34 3.26
CA LEU A 12 14.21 -15.37 2.20
C LEU A 12 12.72 -15.28 1.86
N LEU A 13 12.00 -16.39 1.84
CA LEU A 13 10.56 -16.40 1.60
C LEU A 13 9.81 -15.66 2.72
N LEU A 14 10.14 -15.98 3.98
CA LEU A 14 9.49 -15.43 5.17
C LEU A 14 9.72 -13.92 5.34
N VAL A 15 10.81 -13.37 4.82
CA VAL A 15 11.08 -11.92 4.86
C VAL A 15 10.65 -11.25 3.55
N GLY A 16 10.98 -11.84 2.41
CA GLY A 16 10.72 -11.28 1.09
C GLY A 16 9.24 -11.18 0.77
N ALA A 17 8.44 -12.20 1.11
CA ALA A 17 7.01 -12.20 0.83
C ALA A 17 6.27 -11.09 1.62
N PRO A 18 6.47 -10.92 2.94
CA PRO A 18 5.91 -9.78 3.66
C PRO A 18 6.36 -8.44 3.09
N VAL A 19 7.66 -8.22 2.87
CA VAL A 19 8.17 -6.94 2.33
C VAL A 19 7.51 -6.61 0.99
N PHE A 20 7.36 -7.60 0.12
CA PHE A 20 6.69 -7.42 -1.17
C PHE A 20 5.19 -7.12 -0.99
N ALA A 21 4.48 -7.86 -0.15
CA ALA A 21 3.05 -7.68 0.10
C ALA A 21 2.74 -6.30 0.72
N LEU A 22 3.65 -5.84 1.56
CA LEU A 22 3.56 -4.61 2.34
C LEU A 22 4.02 -3.37 1.56
N ARG A 23 4.63 -3.51 0.37
CA ARG A 23 5.06 -2.35 -0.42
C ARG A 23 3.89 -1.39 -0.72
N PRO A 24 4.07 -0.07 -0.55
CA PRO A 24 3.02 0.90 -0.84
C PRO A 24 2.80 1.03 -2.35
N VAL A 25 1.54 1.01 -2.77
CA VAL A 25 1.10 1.21 -4.17
C VAL A 25 0.13 2.39 -4.20
N CYS A 26 0.55 3.47 -4.85
CA CYS A 26 -0.20 4.71 -4.97
C CYS A 26 -0.80 4.84 -6.37
N GLN A 27 -2.10 5.08 -6.45
CA GLN A 27 -2.78 5.43 -7.69
C GLN A 27 -3.27 6.88 -7.62
N PRO A 28 -3.20 7.63 -8.72
CA PRO A 28 -3.75 8.97 -8.77
C PRO A 28 -5.27 8.92 -8.56
N LEU A 29 -5.80 9.87 -7.80
CA LEU A 29 -7.23 10.13 -7.72
C LEU A 29 -7.63 11.12 -8.82
N SER A 30 -8.78 10.88 -9.45
CA SER A 30 -9.36 11.84 -10.39
C SER A 30 -10.11 12.96 -9.66
N ASP A 31 -10.42 14.05 -10.36
CA ASP A 31 -11.18 15.15 -9.78
C ASP A 31 -12.62 14.73 -9.42
N GLU A 32 -13.17 13.74 -10.13
CA GLU A 32 -14.46 13.12 -9.83
C GLU A 32 -14.38 12.30 -8.54
N ASP A 33 -13.32 11.50 -8.36
CA ASP A 33 -13.11 10.75 -7.13
C ASP A 33 -13.02 11.68 -5.92
N LEU A 34 -12.33 12.82 -6.08
CA LEU A 34 -12.19 13.81 -5.02
C LEU A 34 -13.55 14.40 -4.57
N LYS A 35 -14.50 14.53 -5.48
CA LYS A 35 -15.86 15.01 -5.17
C LYS A 35 -16.73 13.95 -4.47
N SER A 36 -16.37 12.68 -4.57
CA SER A 36 -17.11 11.58 -3.94
C SER A 36 -16.92 11.52 -2.42
N PHE A 37 -15.90 12.19 -1.88
CA PHE A 37 -15.63 12.17 -0.45
C PHE A 37 -16.53 13.13 0.31
N ASN A 38 -17.30 12.61 1.28
CA ASN A 38 -18.10 13.42 2.20
C ASN A 38 -17.24 14.34 3.09
N THR A 39 -16.01 13.94 3.39
CA THR A 39 -15.05 14.72 4.18
C THR A 39 -13.93 15.20 3.27
N PRO A 40 -13.54 16.49 3.31
CA PRO A 40 -12.42 16.99 2.53
C PRO A 40 -11.17 16.13 2.73
N ILE A 41 -10.56 15.72 1.62
CA ILE A 41 -9.42 14.78 1.62
C ILE A 41 -8.23 15.32 2.41
N GLU A 42 -8.08 16.64 2.49
CA GLU A 42 -7.06 17.36 3.26
C GLU A 42 -7.14 17.07 4.77
N LEU A 43 -8.34 16.81 5.27
CA LEU A 43 -8.60 16.56 6.69
C LEU A 43 -8.58 15.06 7.04
N ARG A 44 -8.49 14.20 6.03
CA ARG A 44 -8.50 12.75 6.23
C ARG A 44 -7.16 12.26 6.75
N THR A 45 -7.22 11.45 7.80
CA THR A 45 -6.03 10.87 8.46
C THR A 45 -5.97 9.36 8.37
N ASP A 46 -6.73 8.76 7.44
CA ASP A 46 -6.82 7.31 7.28
C ASP A 46 -5.44 6.68 6.99
N ARG A 47 -5.21 5.48 7.53
CA ARG A 47 -3.97 4.72 7.35
C ARG A 47 -4.27 3.28 6.95
N ASP A 48 -3.43 2.75 6.07
CA ASP A 48 -3.37 1.34 5.70
C ASP A 48 -2.05 0.76 6.23
N PHE A 49 -2.15 -0.06 7.27
CA PHE A 49 -1.01 -0.48 8.10
C PHE A 49 -0.18 0.73 8.62
N TRP A 50 0.98 1.02 8.03
CA TRP A 50 1.80 2.21 8.34
C TRP A 50 1.75 3.30 7.26
N VAL A 51 1.06 3.07 6.16
CA VAL A 51 0.99 3.98 5.00
C VAL A 51 -0.18 4.94 5.16
N LYS A 52 0.06 6.25 5.01
CA LYS A 52 -1.04 7.23 4.90
C LYS A 52 -1.82 6.98 3.62
N ILE A 53 -3.14 6.81 3.72
CA ILE A 53 -3.98 6.44 2.59
C ILE A 53 -4.05 7.56 1.55
N PHE A 54 -4.30 8.78 1.99
CA PHE A 54 -4.36 9.93 1.10
C PHE A 54 -3.07 10.73 1.19
N GLN A 55 -2.40 10.91 0.05
CA GLN A 55 -1.14 11.65 -0.04
C GLN A 55 -1.19 12.63 -1.21
N LYS A 56 -0.85 13.89 -0.97
CA LYS A 56 -0.70 14.90 -2.01
C LYS A 56 0.74 14.90 -2.52
N ARG A 57 0.92 14.79 -3.84
CA ARG A 57 2.23 14.90 -4.51
C ARG A 57 2.11 15.92 -5.65
N GLY A 58 2.70 17.09 -5.45
CA GLY A 58 2.46 18.25 -6.31
C GLY A 58 0.98 18.66 -6.24
N ASP A 59 0.35 18.84 -7.39
CA ASP A 59 -1.06 19.24 -7.49
C ASP A 59 -2.03 18.06 -7.50
N ARG A 60 -1.54 16.82 -7.40
CA ARG A 60 -2.37 15.62 -7.51
C ARG A 60 -2.44 14.84 -6.20
N TRP A 61 -3.64 14.40 -5.87
CA TRP A 61 -3.90 13.47 -4.77
C TRP A 61 -3.73 12.03 -5.22
N PHE A 62 -3.20 11.20 -4.33
CA PHE A 62 -3.00 9.77 -4.55
C PHE A 62 -3.65 8.98 -3.43
N HIS A 63 -4.27 7.87 -3.82
CA HIS A 63 -4.75 6.84 -2.92
C HIS A 63 -3.66 5.76 -2.81
N CYS A 64 -2.99 5.69 -1.66
CA CYS A 64 -1.90 4.79 -1.35
C CYS A 64 -2.36 3.69 -0.39
N LYS A 65 -2.30 2.44 -0.83
CA LYS A 65 -2.53 1.24 -0.01
C LYS A 65 -1.36 0.30 -0.22
N THR A 66 -1.08 -0.58 0.73
CA THR A 66 -0.18 -1.72 0.53
C THR A 66 -0.66 -2.58 -0.65
N TRP A 67 0.26 -3.26 -1.33
CA TRP A 67 -0.09 -4.12 -2.47
C TRP A 67 -1.14 -5.15 -2.06
N ILE A 68 -1.00 -5.73 -0.86
CA ILE A 68 -1.94 -6.70 -0.32
C ILE A 68 -3.33 -6.09 -0.07
N SER A 69 -3.42 -4.92 0.56
CA SER A 69 -4.72 -4.26 0.80
C SER A 69 -5.45 -3.97 -0.49
N ARG A 70 -4.75 -3.63 -1.58
CA ARG A 70 -5.39 -3.44 -2.89
C ARG A 70 -5.97 -4.70 -3.52
N GLN A 71 -5.42 -5.88 -3.23
CA GLN A 71 -5.95 -7.13 -3.77
C GLN A 71 -7.24 -7.56 -3.04
N PHE A 72 -7.36 -7.21 -1.76
CA PHE A 72 -8.49 -7.67 -0.92
C PHE A 72 -9.54 -6.58 -0.66
N PHE A 73 -9.20 -5.29 -0.79
CA PHE A 73 -10.06 -4.16 -0.46
C PHE A 73 -9.95 -3.05 -1.50
N PHE A 74 -10.96 -2.93 -2.36
CA PHE A 74 -11.12 -1.81 -3.31
C PHE A 74 -11.53 -0.53 -2.56
#